data_AF-A0A0F9DUB1-F1
#
_entry.id   AF-A0A0F9DUB1-F1
#
_cell.length_a   1.000
_cell.length_b   1.000
_cell.length_c   1.000
_cell.angle_alpha   90.00
_cell.angle_beta   90.00
_cell.angle_gamma   90.00
#
_symmetry.space_group_name_H-M   'P 1'
#
loop_
_entity.id
_entity.type
_entity.pdbx_description
1 polymer ?
#
loop_
_entity_poly.entity_id
_entity_poly.type
_entity_poly.pdbx_seq_one_letter_code
_entity_poly.pdbx_strand_id
1 'polypeptide(L)'
;MARVMNVARFPGGGIPSIQSMEYLAAESIVKGSVLIDDGSGQVKLAATQPTTGVVGVALEDIATKPGFNMSHENLVTVRTGRVAEVSVAIADLNTVWSAAAKAGTTIAQTHVNEQHDIVLVSGVWQVDLSASGSAGCIVVDIDVDEGIVFFKWLSTVILTT
;
A
#
# COMPACT_ATOMS: atom_id res chain seq x y z
N MET A 1 6.48 -16.59 -6.68
CA MET A 1 5.81 -16.04 -5.47
C MET A 1 5.67 -14.54 -5.72
N ALA A 2 4.44 -14.00 -5.75
CA ALA A 2 4.24 -12.60 -6.14
C ALA A 2 4.83 -11.64 -5.09
N ARG A 3 5.53 -10.60 -5.54
CA ARG A 3 6.12 -9.58 -4.67
C ARG A 3 5.02 -8.75 -4.01
N VAL A 4 5.06 -8.67 -2.69
CA VAL A 4 4.17 -7.81 -1.89
C VAL A 4 4.54 -6.34 -2.12
N MET A 5 3.55 -5.47 -2.32
CA MET A 5 3.76 -4.05 -2.51
C MET A 5 4.46 -3.43 -1.29
N ASN A 6 5.53 -2.67 -1.52
CA ASN A 6 6.28 -2.04 -0.44
C ASN A 6 7.06 -0.82 -0.95
N VAL A 7 7.51 0.04 -0.04
CA VAL A 7 8.39 1.16 -0.38
C VAL A 7 9.70 0.64 -0.98
N ALA A 8 10.13 1.26 -2.07
CA ALA A 8 11.39 0.96 -2.73
C ALA A 8 12.48 1.94 -2.29
N ARG A 9 13.67 1.42 -2.03
CA ARG A 9 14.87 2.26 -1.88
C ARG A 9 15.39 2.57 -3.28
N PHE A 10 14.90 3.66 -3.86
CA PHE A 10 15.25 4.09 -5.20
C PHE A 10 16.04 5.41 -5.17
N PRO A 11 17.12 5.58 -5.96
CA PRO A 11 17.82 6.87 -6.06
C PRO A 11 16.88 8.00 -6.46
N GLY A 12 16.86 9.10 -5.70
CA GLY A 12 15.92 10.20 -5.93
C GLY A 12 14.49 9.95 -5.39
N GLY A 13 14.25 8.81 -4.74
CA GLY A 13 13.06 8.58 -3.92
C GLY A 13 13.16 9.30 -2.57
N GLY A 14 12.04 9.88 -2.14
CA GLY A 14 11.93 10.46 -0.79
C GLY A 14 12.01 9.40 0.30
N ILE A 15 12.33 9.83 1.52
CA ILE A 15 12.22 8.97 2.71
C ILE A 15 10.73 8.79 2.98
N PRO A 16 10.21 7.53 3.05
CA PRO A 16 8.80 7.31 3.31
C PRO A 16 8.45 7.81 4.71
N SER A 17 7.34 8.55 4.80
CA SER A 17 6.70 8.82 6.09
C SER A 17 5.96 7.56 6.54
N ILE A 18 6.14 7.17 7.80
CA ILE A 18 5.42 6.04 8.40
C ILE A 18 4.56 6.59 9.52
N GLN A 19 3.26 6.29 9.47
CA GLN A 19 2.32 6.69 10.50
C GLN A 19 1.58 5.47 11.03
N SER A 20 1.23 5.56 12.31
CA SER A 20 0.29 4.64 12.92
C SER A 20 -1.12 5.16 12.67
N MET A 21 -1.97 4.32 12.07
CA MET A 21 -3.35 4.71 11.75
C MET A 21 -4.34 3.71 12.32
N GLU A 22 -5.43 4.23 12.88
CA GLU A 22 -6.58 3.45 13.31
C GLU A 22 -7.23 2.77 12.11
N TYR A 23 -7.52 1.47 12.20
CA TYR A 23 -8.23 0.76 11.13
C TYR A 23 -9.68 0.47 11.51
N LEU A 24 -10.55 0.43 10.50
CA LEU A 24 -11.96 0.08 10.65
C LEU A 24 -12.11 -1.38 11.13
N ALA A 25 -12.99 -1.59 12.10
CA ALA A 25 -13.22 -2.93 12.65
C ALA A 25 -13.68 -3.93 11.56
N ALA A 26 -13.25 -5.19 11.67
CA ALA A 26 -13.51 -6.30 10.74
C ALA A 26 -12.77 -6.25 9.39
N GLU A 27 -11.87 -5.30 9.18
CA GLU A 27 -10.92 -5.34 8.07
C GLU A 27 -9.97 -6.54 8.15
N SER A 28 -9.46 -6.97 7.00
CA SER A 28 -8.50 -8.09 6.88
C SER A 28 -7.17 -7.62 6.28
N ILE A 29 -6.65 -6.51 6.82
CA ILE A 29 -5.43 -5.87 6.33
C ILE A 29 -4.23 -6.80 6.57
N VAL A 30 -3.57 -7.15 5.47
CA VAL A 30 -2.29 -7.85 5.45
C VAL A 30 -1.19 -6.92 4.94
N LYS A 31 0.07 -7.24 5.24
CA LYS A 31 1.22 -6.50 4.73
C LYS A 31 1.15 -6.32 3.22
N GLY A 32 1.42 -5.09 2.79
CA GLY A 32 1.37 -4.66 1.39
C GLY A 32 -0.04 -4.35 0.87
N SER A 33 -1.05 -4.36 1.72
CA SER A 33 -2.39 -3.90 1.36
C SER A 33 -2.40 -2.39 1.12
N VAL A 34 -3.02 -1.95 0.02
CA VAL A 34 -3.33 -0.54 -0.21
C VAL A 34 -4.51 -0.13 0.67
N LEU A 35 -4.33 0.96 1.40
CA LEU A 35 -5.30 1.48 2.37
C LEU A 35 -5.88 2.81 1.87
N ILE A 36 -7.17 3.00 2.13
CA ILE A 36 -7.91 4.24 1.86
C ILE A 36 -8.53 4.78 3.14
N ASP A 37 -8.87 6.05 3.14
CA ASP A 37 -9.65 6.67 4.22
C ASP A 37 -11.09 6.15 4.21
N ASP A 38 -11.64 5.89 5.40
CA ASP A 38 -13.02 5.45 5.56
C ASP A 38 -14.04 6.60 5.58
N GLY A 39 -13.57 7.85 5.66
CA GLY A 39 -14.36 9.07 5.79
C GLY A 39 -14.58 9.54 7.24
N SER A 40 -14.19 8.72 8.21
CA SER A 40 -14.26 9.00 9.66
C SER A 40 -12.87 9.17 10.28
N GLY A 41 -11.81 9.15 9.47
CA GLY A 41 -10.42 9.24 9.90
C GLY A 41 -9.77 7.89 10.25
N GLN A 42 -10.43 6.78 9.94
CA GLN A 42 -9.86 5.43 10.04
C GLN A 42 -9.45 4.95 8.65
N VAL A 43 -8.52 3.99 8.60
CA VAL A 43 -8.11 3.34 7.35
C VAL A 43 -8.86 2.02 7.14
N LYS A 44 -9.15 1.72 5.88
CA LYS A 44 -9.73 0.44 5.45
C LYS A 44 -9.05 -0.07 4.18
N LEU A 45 -9.31 -1.33 3.81
CA LEU A 45 -8.82 -1.86 2.55
C LEU A 45 -9.39 -1.09 1.34
N ALA A 46 -8.53 -0.81 0.37
CA ALA A 46 -8.97 -0.33 -0.92
C ALA A 46 -9.83 -1.38 -1.65
N ALA A 47 -10.83 -0.92 -2.41
CA ALA A 47 -11.51 -1.76 -3.41
C ALA A 47 -10.52 -2.22 -4.48
N THR A 48 -10.84 -3.28 -5.25
CA THR A 48 -9.91 -3.98 -6.17
C THR A 48 -9.12 -3.12 -7.16
N GLN A 49 -9.55 -1.87 -7.40
CA GLN A 49 -8.82 -0.84 -8.14
C GLN A 49 -9.08 0.53 -7.49
N PRO A 50 -8.18 1.06 -6.65
CA PRO A 50 -8.37 2.36 -6.02
C PRO A 50 -8.13 3.49 -7.01
N THR A 51 -9.12 4.37 -7.15
CA THR A 51 -9.02 5.55 -8.04
C THR A 51 -8.82 6.86 -7.29
N THR A 52 -9.11 6.91 -5.99
CA THR A 52 -9.02 8.10 -5.13
C THR A 52 -8.87 7.71 -3.66
N GLY A 53 -8.35 8.62 -2.83
CA GLY A 53 -8.34 8.49 -1.37
C GLY A 53 -7.32 7.50 -0.82
N VAL A 54 -6.30 7.13 -1.60
CA VAL A 54 -5.21 6.26 -1.15
C VAL A 54 -4.40 6.98 -0.08
N VAL A 55 -4.40 6.40 1.11
CA VAL A 55 -3.63 6.87 2.26
C VAL A 55 -2.20 6.35 2.20
N GLY A 56 -2.04 5.09 1.82
CA GLY A 56 -0.74 4.43 1.83
C GLY A 56 -0.82 2.92 1.75
N VAL A 57 0.23 2.25 2.18
CA VAL A 57 0.35 0.79 2.16
C VAL A 57 0.70 0.26 3.54
N ALA A 58 0.03 -0.81 3.95
CA ALA A 58 0.26 -1.48 5.23
C ALA A 58 1.66 -2.13 5.27
N LEU A 59 2.41 -1.91 6.35
CA LEU A 59 3.74 -2.49 6.53
C LEU A 59 3.72 -3.83 7.29
N GLU A 60 2.56 -4.18 7.85
CA GLU A 60 2.33 -5.34 8.71
C GLU A 60 0.87 -5.80 8.62
N ASP A 61 0.58 -7.00 9.13
CA ASP A 61 -0.79 -7.51 9.23
C ASP A 61 -1.49 -6.87 10.45
N ILE A 62 -2.82 -6.79 10.44
CA ILE A 62 -3.56 -6.35 11.63
C ILE A 62 -3.18 -7.18 12.86
N ALA A 63 -3.21 -6.54 14.03
CA ALA A 63 -2.90 -7.16 15.32
C ALA A 63 -1.48 -7.76 15.44
N THR A 64 -0.59 -7.55 14.46
CA THR A 64 0.82 -7.96 14.54
C THR A 64 1.76 -6.83 14.96
N LYS A 65 1.25 -5.60 15.02
CA LYS A 65 1.98 -4.44 15.53
C LYS A 65 2.56 -4.78 16.89
N PRO A 66 3.88 -4.62 17.11
CA PRO A 66 4.53 -5.02 18.36
C PRO A 66 3.92 -4.24 19.54
N GLY A 67 2.98 -4.88 20.21
CA GLY A 67 2.47 -4.50 21.51
C GLY A 67 3.09 -5.40 22.57
N PHE A 68 3.10 -4.94 23.81
CA PHE A 68 3.43 -5.81 24.93
C PHE A 68 2.35 -6.88 25.03
N ASN A 69 2.69 -8.12 24.66
CA ASN A 69 1.84 -9.26 24.90
C ASN A 69 1.67 -9.38 26.42
N MET A 70 0.44 -9.31 26.89
CA MET A 70 0.16 -9.22 28.32
C MET A 70 0.42 -10.58 28.96
N SER A 71 1.43 -10.68 29.83
CA SER A 71 1.79 -11.94 30.49
C SER A 71 0.68 -12.49 31.39
N HIS A 72 -0.23 -11.65 31.87
CA HIS A 72 -1.36 -12.04 32.73
C HIS A 72 -2.60 -11.16 32.49
N GLU A 73 -3.64 -11.74 31.86
CA GLU A 73 -4.92 -11.07 31.59
C GLU A 73 -5.66 -10.61 32.87
N ASN A 74 -5.39 -11.26 34.01
CA ASN A 74 -6.15 -11.09 35.25
C ASN A 74 -5.69 -9.93 36.16
N LEU A 75 -4.64 -9.18 35.79
CA LEU A 75 -4.05 -8.12 36.63
C LEU A 75 -4.08 -6.73 35.98
N VAL A 76 -4.81 -6.56 34.87
CA VAL A 76 -4.73 -5.34 34.07
C VAL A 76 -6.04 -4.56 34.12
N THR A 77 -5.94 -3.31 34.57
CA THR A 77 -6.93 -2.28 34.25
C THR A 77 -6.87 -2.04 32.75
N VAL A 78 -7.82 -2.58 31.98
CA VAL A 78 -8.01 -2.21 30.58
C VAL A 78 -8.22 -0.70 30.54
N ARG A 79 -7.25 0.05 29.97
CA ARG A 79 -7.50 1.45 29.66
C ARG A 79 -8.41 1.50 28.44
N THR A 80 -9.65 1.90 28.63
CA THR A 80 -10.61 2.28 27.57
C THR A 80 -10.01 3.39 26.71
N GLY A 81 -10.24 3.35 25.38
CA GLY A 81 -9.64 4.26 24.41
C GLY A 81 -8.37 3.73 23.72
N ARG A 82 -8.07 2.44 23.85
CA ARG A 82 -7.08 1.79 22.97
C ARG A 82 -7.70 1.56 21.61
N VAL A 83 -7.01 2.07 20.61
CA VAL A 83 -7.40 2.02 19.22
C VAL A 83 -6.60 0.93 18.52
N ALA A 84 -7.25 0.17 17.65
CA ALA A 84 -6.58 -0.86 16.87
C ALA A 84 -5.88 -0.19 15.68
N GLU A 85 -4.55 -0.30 15.63
CA GLU A 85 -3.74 0.44 14.67
C GLU A 85 -2.91 -0.47 13.77
N VAL A 86 -2.56 0.03 12.60
CA VAL A 86 -1.61 -0.57 11.66
C VAL A 86 -0.56 0.48 11.27
N SER A 87 0.69 0.04 11.12
CA SER A 87 1.75 0.90 10.58
C SER A 87 1.58 1.05 9.06
N VAL A 88 1.44 2.28 8.59
CA VAL A 88 1.21 2.64 7.20
C VAL A 88 2.38 3.46 6.69
N ALA A 89 2.98 3.03 5.58
CA ALA A 89 3.83 3.92 4.80
C ALA A 89 2.93 4.84 3.96
N ILE A 90 3.02 6.14 4.18
CA ILE A 90 2.13 7.13 3.58
C ILE A 90 2.45 7.29 2.10
N ALA A 91 1.39 7.29 1.29
CA ALA A 91 1.48 7.62 -0.12
C ALA A 91 1.70 9.14 -0.27
N ASP A 92 2.80 9.52 -0.92
CA ASP A 92 3.07 10.88 -1.32
C ASP A 92 3.70 10.90 -2.73
N LEU A 93 3.98 12.09 -3.26
CA LEU A 93 4.54 12.26 -4.61
C LEU A 93 6.05 11.96 -4.70
N ASN A 94 6.70 11.78 -3.55
CA ASN A 94 8.15 11.65 -3.46
C ASN A 94 8.58 10.19 -3.28
N THR A 95 7.76 9.39 -2.61
CA THR A 95 8.00 8.01 -2.25
C THR A 95 7.83 7.12 -3.47
N VAL A 96 8.87 6.34 -3.76
CA VAL A 96 8.84 5.32 -4.81
C VAL A 96 8.43 3.99 -4.18
N TRP A 97 7.53 3.31 -4.85
CA TRP A 97 6.96 2.03 -4.47
C TRP A 97 7.45 0.94 -5.40
N SER A 98 7.44 -0.30 -4.92
CA SER A 98 7.69 -1.49 -5.73
C SER A 98 6.54 -2.47 -5.59
N ALA A 99 6.11 -3.03 -6.70
CA ALA A 99 5.14 -4.12 -6.74
C ALA A 99 5.46 -5.06 -7.92
N ALA A 100 4.85 -6.24 -7.94
CA ALA A 100 4.91 -7.10 -9.12
C ALA A 100 4.05 -6.53 -10.25
N ALA A 101 4.47 -6.74 -11.50
CA ALA A 101 3.56 -6.57 -12.62
C ALA A 101 2.45 -7.63 -12.57
N LYS A 102 1.27 -7.30 -13.12
CA LYS A 102 0.16 -8.24 -13.21
C LYS A 102 0.54 -9.47 -14.02
N ALA A 103 0.19 -10.65 -13.52
CA ALA A 103 0.49 -11.89 -14.23
C ALA A 103 -0.10 -11.88 -15.66
N GLY A 104 0.73 -12.24 -16.64
CA GLY A 104 0.34 -12.25 -18.06
C GLY A 104 0.60 -10.95 -18.82
N THR A 105 1.11 -9.89 -18.17
CA THR A 105 1.59 -8.70 -18.88
C THR A 105 3.03 -8.90 -19.37
N THR A 106 3.34 -8.36 -20.56
CA THR A 106 4.72 -8.30 -21.04
C THR A 106 5.41 -7.11 -20.39
N ILE A 107 6.44 -7.37 -19.60
CA ILE A 107 7.21 -6.34 -18.91
C ILE A 107 8.31 -5.85 -19.85
N ALA A 108 8.41 -4.53 -20.03
CA ALA A 108 9.40 -3.92 -20.91
C ALA A 108 9.78 -2.52 -20.42
N GLN A 109 11.03 -2.12 -20.68
CA GLN A 109 11.56 -0.78 -20.35
C GLN A 109 10.77 0.37 -21.00
N THR A 110 10.00 0.09 -22.05
CA THR A 110 9.15 1.07 -22.73
C THR A 110 8.03 1.62 -21.84
N HIS A 111 7.63 0.89 -20.78
CA HIS A 111 6.60 1.35 -19.85
C HIS A 111 7.07 2.44 -18.88
N VAL A 112 8.36 2.77 -18.86
CA VAL A 112 8.88 3.83 -17.98
C VAL A 112 8.32 5.18 -18.41
N ASN A 113 7.82 5.94 -17.43
CA ASN A 113 7.04 7.18 -17.57
C ASN A 113 5.62 7.01 -18.13
N GLU A 114 5.14 5.78 -18.31
CA GLU A 114 3.73 5.52 -18.63
C GLU A 114 2.89 5.46 -17.34
N GLN A 115 1.61 5.80 -17.48
CA GLN A 115 0.64 5.71 -16.40
C GLN A 115 -0.12 4.38 -16.49
N HIS A 116 -0.29 3.73 -15.34
CA HIS A 116 -0.88 2.40 -15.27
C HIS A 116 -1.79 2.24 -14.05
N ASP A 117 -2.64 1.21 -14.12
CA ASP A 117 -3.58 0.89 -13.05
C ASP A 117 -2.89 0.08 -11.95
N ILE A 118 -3.35 0.27 -10.71
CA ILE A 118 -3.01 -0.59 -9.57
C ILE A 118 -4.21 -1.46 -9.26
N VAL A 119 -4.01 -2.78 -9.26
CA VAL A 119 -5.10 -3.75 -9.13
C VAL A 119 -4.79 -4.82 -8.08
N LEU A 120 -5.82 -5.27 -7.38
CA LEU A 120 -5.74 -6.39 -6.45
C LEU A 120 -5.98 -7.71 -7.20
N VAL A 121 -4.99 -8.59 -7.23
CA VAL A 121 -5.08 -9.90 -7.89
C VAL A 121 -4.73 -10.99 -6.89
N SER A 122 -5.71 -11.84 -6.58
CA SER A 122 -5.52 -12.97 -5.64
C SER A 122 -4.89 -12.56 -4.30
N GLY A 123 -5.29 -11.40 -3.76
CA GLY A 123 -4.80 -10.88 -2.48
C GLY A 123 -3.47 -10.13 -2.53
N VAL A 124 -2.88 -9.93 -3.72
CA VAL A 124 -1.64 -9.14 -3.88
C VAL A 124 -1.88 -7.97 -4.83
N TRP A 125 -1.45 -6.78 -4.40
CA TRP A 125 -1.50 -5.57 -5.22
C TRP A 125 -0.41 -5.57 -6.29
N GLN A 126 -0.82 -5.34 -7.53
CA GLN A 126 0.02 -5.45 -8.73
C GLN A 126 -0.19 -4.24 -9.63
N VAL A 127 0.83 -3.93 -10.46
CA VAL A 127 0.72 -2.92 -11.52
C VAL A 127 0.23 -3.58 -12.80
N ASP A 128 -0.91 -3.14 -13.33
CA ASP A 128 -1.43 -3.62 -14.61
C ASP A 128 -0.85 -2.82 -15.78
N LEU A 129 0.26 -3.33 -16.33
CA LEU A 129 0.93 -2.74 -17.49
C LEU A 129 0.15 -2.89 -18.81
N SER A 130 -0.91 -3.69 -18.83
CA SER A 130 -1.76 -3.87 -20.01
C SER A 130 -2.98 -2.94 -20.05
N ALA A 131 -3.32 -2.34 -18.89
CA ALA A 131 -4.48 -1.47 -18.78
C ALA A 131 -4.15 -0.03 -19.18
N SER A 132 -5.03 0.56 -19.98
CA SER A 132 -5.02 1.98 -20.34
C SER A 132 -6.18 2.74 -19.66
N GLY A 133 -6.59 2.27 -18.47
CA GLY A 133 -7.79 2.70 -17.76
C GLY A 133 -7.55 3.83 -16.76
N SER A 134 -8.25 3.76 -15.62
CA SER A 134 -8.16 4.71 -14.51
C SER A 134 -6.82 4.59 -13.79
N ALA A 135 -5.81 5.25 -14.37
CA ALA A 135 -4.44 5.16 -13.89
C ALA A 135 -4.31 5.47 -12.40
N GLY A 136 -3.60 4.59 -11.69
CA GLY A 136 -3.29 4.67 -10.27
C GLY A 136 -1.90 5.27 -10.01
N CYS A 137 -0.97 5.02 -10.93
CA CYS A 137 0.44 5.32 -10.75
C CYS A 137 1.12 5.74 -12.06
N ILE A 138 2.29 6.35 -11.92
CA ILE A 138 3.28 6.52 -12.98
C ILE A 138 4.49 5.61 -12.72
N VAL A 139 4.93 4.89 -13.74
CA VAL A 139 6.11 4.02 -13.64
C VAL A 139 7.38 4.85 -13.73
N VAL A 140 8.29 4.62 -12.80
CA VAL A 140 9.57 5.31 -12.69
C VAL A 140 10.71 4.45 -13.23
N ASP A 141 10.65 3.14 -13.01
CA ASP A 141 11.65 2.20 -13.49
C ASP A 141 11.08 0.77 -13.45
N ILE A 142 11.75 -0.17 -14.13
CA ILE A 142 11.34 -1.57 -14.21
C ILE A 142 12.56 -2.48 -14.12
N ASP A 143 12.47 -3.51 -13.27
CA ASP A 143 13.33 -4.68 -13.34
C ASP A 143 12.61 -5.77 -14.14
N VAL A 144 13.07 -6.00 -15.37
CA VAL A 144 12.43 -6.93 -16.31
C VAL A 144 12.68 -8.38 -15.90
N ASP A 145 13.87 -8.68 -15.37
CA ASP A 145 14.27 -10.04 -15.03
C ASP A 145 13.56 -10.54 -13.77
N GLU A 146 13.43 -9.66 -12.77
CA GLU A 146 12.71 -9.96 -11.53
C GLU A 146 11.19 -9.67 -11.61
N GLY A 147 10.75 -9.02 -12.69
CA GLY A 147 9.35 -8.65 -12.93
C GLY A 147 8.81 -7.61 -11.93
N ILE A 148 9.68 -6.68 -11.52
CA ILE A 148 9.35 -5.65 -10.53
C ILE A 148 9.09 -4.33 -11.26
N VAL A 149 8.03 -3.65 -10.85
CA VAL A 149 7.70 -2.32 -11.31
C VAL A 149 7.95 -1.34 -10.17
N PHE A 150 8.76 -0.31 -10.44
CA PHE A 150 8.96 0.82 -9.55
C PHE A 150 8.06 1.97 -9.99
N PHE A 151 7.27 2.52 -9.07
CA PHE A 151 6.25 3.51 -9.42
C PHE A 151 6.07 4.58 -8.35
N LYS A 152 5.40 5.66 -8.74
CA LYS A 152 4.85 6.68 -7.82
C LYS A 152 3.35 6.75 -7.99
N TRP A 153 2.63 6.99 -6.90
CA TRP A 153 1.19 7.24 -6.97
C TRP A 153 0.92 8.54 -7.73
N LEU A 154 -0.18 8.56 -8.48
CA LEU A 154 -0.66 9.80 -9.09
C LEU A 154 -1.31 10.69 -8.04
N SER A 155 -1.11 12.00 -8.12
CA SER A 155 -1.67 12.97 -7.18
C SER A 155 -3.19 12.91 -7.06
N THR A 156 -3.87 12.54 -8.15
CA THR A 156 -5.33 12.38 -8.22
C THR A 156 -5.85 11.19 -7.39
N VAL A 157 -4.96 10.25 -7.06
CA VAL A 157 -5.30 8.99 -6.38
C VAL A 157 -5.01 9.08 -4.90
N ILE A 158 -3.96 9.82 -4.51
CA ILE A 158 -3.55 10.02 -3.12
C ILE A 158 -4.62 10.83 -2.37
N LEU A 159 -4.84 10.51 -1.10
CA LEU A 159 -5.64 11.34 -0.21
C LEU A 159 -4.98 12.72 -0.06
N THR A 160 -5.59 13.75 -0.62
CA THR A 160 -5.20 15.14 -0.38
C THR A 160 -5.87 15.63 0.91
N THR A 161 -5.12 15.69 2.00
CA THR A 161 -5.51 16.41 3.23
C THR A 161 -5.31 17.91 3.08
#